data_AF-A0A958Y3D7-F1
#
_entry.id   AF-A0A958Y3D7-F1
#
_cell.length_a   1.000
_cell.length_b   1.000
_cell.length_c   1.000
_cell.angle_alpha   90.00
_cell.angle_beta   90.00
_cell.angle_gamma   90.00
#
_symmetry.space_group_name_H-M   'P 1'
#
loop_
_entity.id
_entity.type
_entity.pdbx_description
1 polymer ?
#
loop_
_entity_poly.entity_id
_entity_poly.type
_entity_poly.pdbx_seq_one_letter_code
_entity_poly.pdbx_strand_id
1 'polypeptide(L)'
;MASSSYTHLSISEAQAERLAFQHYGIRCQARMLPGEVDFNFRLDTPNGASYTLKLSRPGADPKLLEMQAAVLKRLEKAALPLQLPLPVADRNGQLATSVQDEHGHQRYIRLLHWVPGKVFAKASPHSPALLESLGRACGQLSRALEGFYHPAAERPFKWDPSGLPWVKEYEHLFKGQQ
;
A
#
# COMPACT_ATOMS: atom_id res chain seq x y z
N MET A 1 15.84 13.93 20.38
CA MET A 1 15.66 12.57 20.94
C MET A 1 14.44 11.89 20.30
N ALA A 2 14.48 11.59 19.00
CA ALA A 2 13.35 10.97 18.27
C ALA A 2 13.65 9.52 17.79
N SER A 3 14.85 9.01 18.04
CA SER A 3 15.33 7.72 17.51
C SER A 3 14.67 6.52 18.20
N SER A 4 14.38 6.60 19.50
CA SER A 4 13.88 5.46 20.28
C SER A 4 12.44 5.05 19.94
N SER A 5 11.62 5.93 19.37
CA SER A 5 10.20 5.63 19.07
C SER A 5 10.01 4.83 17.77
N TYR A 6 10.92 4.99 16.80
CA TYR A 6 10.80 4.34 15.49
C TYR A 6 11.30 2.89 15.49
N THR A 7 12.29 2.57 16.32
CA THR A 7 12.81 1.20 16.49
C THR A 7 11.79 0.24 17.07
N HIS A 8 10.87 0.71 17.92
CA HIS A 8 9.76 -0.11 18.44
C HIS A 8 8.60 -0.26 17.44
N LEU A 9 8.68 0.42 16.29
CA LEU A 9 7.68 0.34 15.22
C LEU A 9 8.19 -0.43 14.00
N SER A 10 9.51 -0.60 13.86
CA SER A 10 10.11 -1.23 12.69
C SER A 10 9.78 -2.72 12.63
N ILE A 11 9.73 -3.22 11.40
CA ILE A 11 9.44 -4.63 11.11
C ILE A 11 10.65 -5.17 10.36
N SER A 12 11.19 -6.30 10.81
CA SER A 12 12.32 -6.94 10.15
C SER A 12 11.88 -7.76 8.93
N GLU A 13 12.79 -7.97 7.98
CA GLU A 13 12.55 -8.85 6.82
C GLU A 13 12.24 -10.29 7.28
N ALA A 14 12.97 -10.79 8.29
CA ALA A 14 12.72 -12.11 8.86
C ALA A 14 11.32 -12.23 9.51
N GLN A 15 10.82 -11.16 10.14
CA GLN A 15 9.47 -11.14 10.66
C GLN A 15 8.43 -11.15 9.53
N ALA A 16 8.66 -10.39 8.46
CA ALA A 16 7.80 -10.41 7.27
C ALA A 16 7.74 -11.81 6.64
N GLU A 17 8.86 -12.52 6.54
CA GLU A 17 8.92 -13.91 6.05
C GLU A 17 8.12 -14.88 6.95
N ARG A 18 8.28 -14.76 8.28
CA ARG A 18 7.50 -15.57 9.23
C ARG A 18 6.00 -15.35 9.06
N LEU A 19 5.55 -14.10 8.99
CA LEU A 19 4.14 -13.74 8.82
C LEU A 19 3.59 -14.22 7.47
N ALA A 20 4.37 -14.11 6.40
CA ALA A 20 4.01 -14.64 5.08
C ALA A 20 3.80 -16.16 5.13
N PHE A 21 4.69 -16.89 5.79
CA PHE A 21 4.56 -18.34 5.92
C PHE A 21 3.37 -18.74 6.80
N GLN A 22 3.21 -18.10 7.95
CA GLN A 22 2.15 -18.40 8.91
C GLN A 22 0.76 -18.15 8.33
N HIS A 23 0.52 -16.99 7.73
CA HIS A 23 -0.82 -16.57 7.31
C HIS A 23 -1.15 -16.93 5.86
N TYR A 24 -0.17 -17.02 4.98
CA TYR A 24 -0.38 -17.30 3.54
C TYR A 24 0.23 -18.64 3.10
N GLY A 25 1.06 -19.29 3.92
CA GLY A 25 1.76 -20.52 3.52
C GLY A 25 2.89 -20.29 2.51
N ILE A 26 3.32 -19.05 2.34
CA ILE A 26 4.34 -18.67 1.36
C ILE A 26 5.71 -18.69 2.03
N ARG A 27 6.60 -19.53 1.51
CA ARG A 27 8.04 -19.46 1.81
C ARG A 27 8.70 -18.50 0.81
N CYS A 28 9.38 -17.48 1.31
CA CYS A 28 9.95 -16.41 0.50
C CYS A 28 11.21 -15.83 1.16
N GLN A 29 11.95 -15.06 0.37
CA GLN A 29 12.89 -14.06 0.86
C GLN A 29 12.20 -12.69 0.83
N ALA A 30 12.23 -11.96 1.95
CA ALA A 30 11.68 -10.61 2.02
C ALA A 30 12.76 -9.55 1.76
N ARG A 31 12.36 -8.45 1.11
CA ARG A 31 13.16 -7.22 1.01
C ARG A 31 12.31 -6.03 1.38
N MET A 32 12.78 -5.21 2.31
CA MET A 32 12.09 -3.97 2.69
C MET A 32 12.02 -2.98 1.51
N LEU A 33 10.87 -2.36 1.35
CA LEU A 33 10.59 -1.31 0.38
C LEU A 33 10.31 0.01 1.09
N PRO A 34 10.56 1.16 0.44
CA PRO A 34 10.12 2.45 0.97
C PRO A 34 8.60 2.46 1.23
N GLY A 35 8.19 3.14 2.30
CA GLY A 35 6.79 3.28 2.67
C GLY A 35 6.57 4.53 3.52
N GLU A 36 5.51 5.28 3.21
CA GLU A 36 5.13 6.47 3.99
C GLU A 36 4.30 6.08 5.22
N VAL A 37 3.24 5.30 4.99
CA VAL A 37 2.27 4.90 6.03
C VAL A 37 2.58 3.48 6.51
N ASP A 38 2.46 2.50 5.62
CA ASP A 38 2.71 1.09 5.91
C ASP A 38 4.19 0.73 5.78
N PHE A 39 4.61 -0.34 6.47
CA PHE A 39 5.83 -1.05 6.14
C PHE A 39 5.55 -1.99 4.95
N ASN A 40 6.35 -1.88 3.90
CA ASN A 40 6.16 -2.65 2.67
C ASN A 40 7.35 -3.58 2.45
N PHE A 41 7.08 -4.81 2.04
CA PHE A 41 8.10 -5.79 1.71
C PHE A 41 7.80 -6.41 0.36
N ARG A 42 8.82 -6.51 -0.49
CA ARG A 42 8.76 -7.42 -1.62
C ARG A 42 9.08 -8.81 -1.12
N LEU A 43 8.24 -9.78 -1.45
CA LEU A 43 8.48 -11.19 -1.18
C LEU A 43 8.81 -11.88 -2.49
N ASP A 44 9.95 -12.55 -2.56
CA ASP A 44 10.34 -13.36 -3.71
C ASP A 44 10.37 -14.84 -3.29
N THR A 45 9.65 -15.68 -4.03
CA THR A 45 9.51 -17.10 -3.70
C THR A 45 10.43 -17.98 -4.57
N PRO A 46 10.82 -19.17 -4.11
CA PRO A 46 11.67 -20.07 -4.89
C PRO A 46 11.05 -20.53 -6.22
N ASN A 47 9.72 -20.49 -6.35
CA ASN A 47 9.04 -20.87 -7.60
C ASN A 47 8.93 -19.72 -8.61
N GLY A 48 9.56 -18.57 -8.34
CA GLY A 48 9.60 -17.41 -9.22
C GLY A 48 8.42 -16.44 -9.07
N ALA A 49 7.43 -16.72 -8.21
CA ALA A 49 6.37 -15.76 -7.90
C ALA A 49 6.88 -14.67 -6.95
N SER A 50 6.36 -13.45 -7.13
CA SER A 50 6.66 -12.30 -6.26
C SER A 50 5.38 -11.66 -5.74
N TYR A 51 5.46 -11.10 -4.53
CA TYR A 51 4.35 -10.43 -3.85
C TYR A 51 4.81 -9.13 -3.18
N THR A 52 3.85 -8.29 -2.82
CA THR A 52 4.04 -7.18 -1.89
C THR A 52 3.28 -7.47 -0.61
N LEU A 53 4.00 -7.66 0.49
CA LEU A 53 3.42 -7.72 1.83
C LEU A 53 3.42 -6.33 2.44
N LYS A 54 2.25 -5.88 2.89
CA LYS A 54 2.08 -4.60 3.59
C LYS A 54 1.70 -4.86 5.04
N LEU A 55 2.40 -4.25 5.96
CA LEU A 55 2.09 -4.24 7.39
C LEU A 55 1.71 -2.82 7.82
N SER A 56 0.52 -2.69 8.39
CA SER A 56 0.07 -1.41 8.91
C SER A 56 0.89 -0.94 10.11
N ARG A 57 0.85 0.35 10.39
CA ARG A 57 1.20 0.86 11.72
C ARG A 57 0.15 0.45 12.76
N PRO A 58 0.50 0.46 14.06
CA PRO A 58 -0.49 0.33 15.12
C PRO A 58 -1.58 1.41 14.99
N GLY A 59 -2.82 1.07 15.35
CA GLY A 59 -3.96 2.00 15.28
C GLY A 59 -4.51 2.25 13.88
N ALA A 60 -4.11 1.46 12.87
CA ALA A 60 -4.71 1.54 11.55
C ALA A 60 -6.21 1.19 11.59
N ASP A 61 -7.04 2.01 10.93
CA ASP A 61 -8.48 1.79 10.84
C ASP A 61 -8.80 0.62 9.89
N PRO A 62 -9.40 -0.48 10.39
CA PRO A 62 -9.77 -1.63 9.58
C PRO A 62 -10.67 -1.27 8.40
N LYS A 63 -11.58 -0.29 8.56
CA LYS A 63 -12.51 0.14 7.50
C LYS A 63 -11.77 0.74 6.29
N LEU A 64 -10.63 1.40 6.53
CA LEU A 64 -9.78 1.90 5.44
C LEU A 64 -9.05 0.78 4.71
N LEU A 65 -8.71 -0.30 5.41
CA LEU A 65 -8.07 -1.47 4.81
C LEU A 65 -9.07 -2.27 3.99
N GLU A 66 -10.29 -2.43 4.49
CA GLU A 66 -11.43 -3.01 3.76
C GLU A 66 -11.72 -2.22 2.48
N MET A 67 -11.78 -0.90 2.55
CA MET A 67 -11.97 -0.05 1.36
C MET A 67 -10.87 -0.27 0.31
N GLN A 68 -9.59 -0.31 0.73
CA GLN A 68 -8.48 -0.56 -0.19
C GLN A 68 -8.61 -1.91 -0.89
N ALA A 69 -9.01 -2.95 -0.16
CA ALA A 69 -9.28 -4.26 -0.73
C ALA A 69 -10.49 -4.25 -1.68
N ALA A 70 -11.56 -3.52 -1.34
CA ALA A 70 -12.75 -3.37 -2.16
C ALA A 70 -12.46 -2.67 -3.50
N VAL A 71 -11.62 -1.62 -3.49
CA VAL A 71 -11.14 -0.94 -4.70
C VAL A 71 -10.43 -1.93 -5.62
N LEU A 72 -9.47 -2.71 -5.10
CA LEU A 72 -8.73 -3.67 -5.93
C LEU A 72 -9.64 -4.79 -6.47
N LYS A 73 -10.58 -5.29 -5.67
CA LYS A 73 -11.59 -6.27 -6.13
C LYS A 73 -12.51 -5.70 -7.20
N ARG A 74 -12.87 -4.42 -7.14
CA ARG A 74 -13.63 -3.74 -8.20
C ARG A 74 -12.83 -3.68 -9.49
N LEU A 75 -11.56 -3.31 -9.40
CA LEU A 75 -10.66 -3.24 -10.56
C LEU A 75 -10.38 -4.62 -11.17
N GLU A 76 -10.24 -5.66 -10.35
CA GLU A 76 -10.12 -7.05 -10.80
C GLU A 76 -11.29 -7.46 -11.69
N LYS A 77 -12.52 -7.17 -11.26
CA LYS A 77 -13.75 -7.45 -12.02
C LYS A 77 -13.87 -6.65 -13.31
N ALA A 78 -13.22 -5.50 -13.41
CA ALA A 78 -13.25 -4.67 -14.61
C ALA A 78 -12.38 -5.24 -15.75
N ALA A 79 -11.52 -6.23 -15.47
CA ALA A 79 -10.68 -6.92 -16.46
C ALA A 79 -9.90 -5.95 -17.37
N LEU A 80 -9.35 -4.89 -16.78
CA LEU A 80 -8.58 -3.88 -17.50
C LEU A 80 -7.33 -4.50 -18.14
N PRO A 81 -6.84 -3.98 -19.29
CA PRO A 81 -5.58 -4.40 -19.89
C PRO A 81 -4.36 -3.84 -19.14
N LEU A 82 -4.40 -3.89 -17.80
CA LEU A 82 -3.39 -3.39 -16.89
C LEU A 82 -3.00 -4.49 -15.92
N GLN A 83 -1.71 -4.59 -15.60
CA GLN A 83 -1.27 -5.41 -14.48
C GLN A 83 -1.54 -4.65 -13.17
N LEU A 84 -2.38 -5.22 -12.33
CA LEU A 84 -2.80 -4.62 -11.06
C LEU A 84 -2.23 -5.41 -9.87
N PRO A 85 -1.93 -4.76 -8.74
CA PRO A 85 -1.51 -5.43 -7.52
C PRO A 85 -2.74 -6.07 -6.83
N LEU A 86 -3.25 -7.16 -7.41
CA LEU A 86 -4.46 -7.82 -6.94
C LEU A 86 -4.25 -8.44 -5.53
N PRO A 87 -5.27 -8.38 -4.65
CA PRO A 87 -5.14 -8.84 -3.28
C PRO A 87 -5.19 -10.36 -3.19
N VAL A 88 -4.30 -10.93 -2.38
CA VAL A 88 -4.23 -12.36 -2.08
C VAL A 88 -4.85 -12.59 -0.72
N ALA A 89 -5.81 -13.50 -0.63
CA ALA A 89 -6.44 -13.87 0.63
C ALA A 89 -5.49 -14.72 1.48
N ASP A 90 -5.57 -14.54 2.80
CA ASP A 90 -4.90 -15.42 3.75
C ASP A 90 -5.54 -16.82 3.76
N ARG A 91 -4.98 -17.74 4.56
CA ARG A 91 -5.48 -19.11 4.72
C ARG A 91 -6.94 -19.19 5.21
N ASN A 92 -7.49 -18.11 5.77
CA ASN A 92 -8.87 -18.01 6.25
C ASN A 92 -9.78 -17.24 5.28
N GLY A 93 -9.29 -16.87 4.09
CA GLY A 93 -10.05 -16.10 3.11
C GLY A 93 -10.13 -14.59 3.38
N GLN A 94 -9.37 -14.07 4.35
CA GLN A 94 -9.35 -12.65 4.69
C GLN A 94 -8.35 -11.88 3.83
N LEU A 95 -8.69 -10.64 3.44
CA LEU A 95 -7.80 -9.77 2.66
C LEU A 95 -6.98 -8.80 3.52
N ALA A 96 -7.36 -8.66 4.79
CA ALA A 96 -6.63 -7.93 5.81
C ALA A 96 -6.69 -8.75 7.10
N THR A 97 -5.53 -9.20 7.55
CA THR A 97 -5.45 -10.16 8.67
C THR A 97 -4.83 -9.45 9.87
N SER A 98 -5.53 -9.46 11.00
CA SER A 98 -5.00 -8.91 12.26
C SER A 98 -3.90 -9.82 12.80
N VAL A 99 -2.75 -9.24 13.14
CA VAL A 99 -1.59 -9.92 13.70
C VAL A 99 -1.02 -9.12 14.87
N GLN A 100 -0.19 -9.77 15.70
CA GLN A 100 0.69 -9.06 16.64
C GLN A 100 2.10 -9.00 16.05
N ASP A 101 2.75 -7.84 16.16
CA ASP A 101 4.18 -7.75 15.91
C ASP A 101 5.01 -8.33 17.06
N GLU A 102 6.34 -8.38 16.91
CA GLU A 102 7.25 -8.88 17.95
C GLU A 102 7.30 -8.01 19.21
N HIS A 103 6.70 -6.82 19.16
CA HIS A 103 6.53 -5.91 20.29
C HIS A 103 5.13 -5.99 20.90
N GLY A 104 4.27 -6.91 20.44
CA GLY A 104 2.92 -7.11 20.93
C GLY A 104 1.89 -6.10 20.41
N HIS A 105 2.26 -5.22 19.46
CA HIS A 105 1.30 -4.28 18.89
C HIS A 105 0.40 -4.97 17.86
N GLN A 106 -0.91 -4.72 17.96
CA GLN A 106 -1.85 -5.15 16.94
C GLN A 106 -1.64 -4.37 15.63
N ARG A 107 -1.56 -5.12 14.53
CA ARG A 107 -1.38 -4.61 13.17
C ARG A 107 -2.21 -5.42 12.19
N TYR A 108 -2.27 -4.95 10.95
CA TYR A 108 -2.89 -5.67 9.85
C TYR A 108 -1.87 -5.97 8.76
N ILE A 109 -1.82 -7.23 8.34
CA ILE A 109 -1.06 -7.66 7.16
C ILE A 109 -2.01 -7.79 5.96
N ARG A 110 -1.51 -7.40 4.79
CA ARG A 110 -2.19 -7.53 3.49
C ARG A 110 -1.18 -7.96 2.45
N LEU A 111 -1.53 -8.94 1.63
CA LEU A 111 -0.68 -9.44 0.56
C LEU A 111 -1.26 -9.08 -0.80
N LEU A 112 -0.44 -8.53 -1.69
CA LEU A 112 -0.81 -8.20 -3.07
C LEU A 112 0.14 -8.91 -4.04
N HIS A 113 -0.34 -9.26 -5.23
CA HIS A 113 0.53 -9.69 -6.33
C HIS A 113 1.53 -8.58 -6.70
N TRP A 114 2.77 -8.97 -6.99
CA TRP A 114 3.78 -8.04 -7.47
C TRP A 114 3.50 -7.62 -8.91
N VAL A 115 3.62 -6.31 -9.20
CA VAL A 115 3.58 -5.79 -10.57
C VAL A 115 5.03 -5.59 -11.04
N PRO A 116 5.54 -6.42 -11.97
CA PRO A 116 6.88 -6.27 -12.48
C PRO A 116 7.03 -4.98 -13.28
N GLY A 117 8.17 -4.32 -13.13
CA GLY A 117 8.48 -3.12 -13.89
C GLY A 117 9.54 -2.25 -13.25
N LYS A 118 9.81 -1.11 -13.89
CA LYS A 118 10.70 -0.08 -13.38
C LYS A 118 9.86 1.03 -12.76
N VAL A 119 10.26 1.51 -11.57
CA VAL A 119 9.63 2.68 -10.95
C VAL A 119 9.71 3.86 -11.93
N PHE A 120 8.58 4.54 -12.16
CA PHE A 120 8.45 5.62 -13.15
C PHE A 120 9.51 6.71 -12.99
N ALA A 121 9.81 7.12 -11.75
CA ALA A 121 10.86 8.12 -11.45
C ALA A 121 12.27 7.71 -11.90
N LYS A 122 12.52 6.40 -12.10
CA LYS A 122 13.78 5.86 -12.61
C LYS A 122 13.72 5.58 -14.11
N ALA A 123 12.55 5.63 -14.74
CA ALA A 123 12.43 5.54 -16.19
C ALA A 123 13.01 6.81 -16.81
N SER A 124 13.88 6.65 -17.80
CA SER A 124 14.48 7.77 -18.52
C SER A 124 14.84 7.29 -19.94
N PRO A 125 14.48 8.06 -20.98
CA PRO A 125 13.67 9.28 -20.93
C PRO A 125 12.18 8.99 -20.64
N HIS A 126 11.43 10.01 -20.23
CA HIS A 126 9.96 9.97 -20.27
C HIS A 126 9.49 10.30 -21.68
N SER A 127 9.49 9.28 -22.56
CA SER A 127 9.04 9.46 -23.94
C SER A 127 7.56 9.82 -24.03
N PRO A 128 7.12 10.50 -25.11
CA PRO A 128 5.70 10.79 -25.34
C PRO A 128 4.81 9.53 -25.23
N ALA A 129 5.24 8.41 -25.81
CA ALA A 129 4.51 7.14 -25.74
C ALA A 129 4.35 6.60 -24.30
N LEU A 130 5.33 6.81 -23.42
CA LEU A 130 5.24 6.44 -22.01
C LEU A 130 4.25 7.34 -21.24
N LEU A 131 4.26 8.65 -21.52
CA LEU A 131 3.33 9.60 -20.91
C LEU A 131 1.89 9.35 -21.37
N GLU A 132 1.69 9.06 -22.65
CA GLU A 132 0.38 8.68 -23.17
C GLU A 132 -0.12 7.36 -22.58
N SER A 133 0.74 6.36 -22.40
CA SER A 133 0.33 5.09 -21.80
C SER A 133 -0.06 5.25 -20.33
N LEU A 134 0.66 6.10 -19.58
CA LEU A 134 0.28 6.50 -18.23
C LEU A 134 -1.09 7.19 -18.21
N GLY A 135 -1.33 8.15 -19.11
CA GLY A 135 -2.62 8.82 -19.23
C GLY A 135 -3.77 7.86 -19.54
N ARG A 136 -3.56 6.91 -20.48
CA ARG A 136 -4.53 5.84 -20.79
C ARG A 136 -4.82 4.97 -19.56
N ALA A 137 -3.79 4.57 -18.81
CA ALA A 137 -3.97 3.78 -17.59
C ALA A 137 -4.77 4.54 -16.53
N CYS A 138 -4.49 5.83 -16.31
CA CYS A 138 -5.27 6.67 -15.41
C CYS A 138 -6.75 6.74 -15.83
N GLY A 139 -7.03 7.01 -17.11
CA GLY A 139 -8.41 7.06 -17.62
C GLY A 139 -9.16 5.73 -17.46
N GLN A 140 -8.49 4.60 -17.72
CA GLN A 140 -9.06 3.26 -17.53
C GLN A 140 -9.41 2.98 -16.07
N LEU A 141 -8.50 3.32 -15.14
CA LEU A 141 -8.73 3.16 -13.71
C LEU A 141 -9.89 4.05 -13.22
N SER A 142 -9.91 5.32 -13.64
CA SER A 142 -10.99 6.26 -13.31
C SER A 142 -12.34 5.75 -13.80
N ARG A 143 -12.42 5.25 -15.05
CA ARG A 143 -13.66 4.69 -15.60
C ARG A 143 -14.10 3.43 -14.88
N ALA A 144 -13.18 2.53 -14.53
CA ALA A 144 -13.51 1.31 -13.80
C ALA A 144 -14.03 1.56 -12.37
N LEU A 145 -13.60 2.66 -11.77
CA LEU A 145 -14.04 3.11 -10.44
C LEU A 145 -15.24 4.06 -10.48
N GLU A 146 -15.77 4.38 -11.66
CA GLU A 146 -16.98 5.18 -11.77
C GLU A 146 -18.16 4.49 -11.05
N GLY A 147 -18.86 5.25 -10.22
CA GLY A 147 -19.95 4.76 -9.39
C GLY A 147 -19.51 3.86 -8.22
N PHE A 148 -18.21 3.62 -8.01
CA PHE A 148 -17.73 2.94 -6.82
C PHE A 148 -17.86 3.86 -5.59
N TYR A 149 -18.47 3.33 -4.53
CA TYR A 149 -18.60 4.02 -3.25
C TYR A 149 -18.28 3.06 -2.10
N HIS A 150 -17.66 3.60 -1.06
CA HIS A 150 -17.43 2.90 0.20
C HIS A 150 -17.52 3.91 1.35
N PRO A 151 -18.21 3.63 2.46
CA PRO A 151 -18.37 4.60 3.55
C PRO A 151 -17.05 5.15 4.10
N ALA A 152 -16.01 4.30 4.16
CA ALA A 152 -14.67 4.72 4.61
C ALA A 152 -13.95 5.69 3.63
N ALA A 153 -14.51 5.96 2.45
CA ALA A 153 -14.01 6.99 1.54
C ALA A 153 -14.36 8.41 2.03
N GLU A 154 -15.43 8.54 2.82
CA GLU A 154 -15.80 9.78 3.50
C GLU A 154 -14.91 9.99 4.72
N ARG A 155 -13.76 10.63 4.50
CA ARG A 155 -12.77 10.89 5.54
C ARG A 155 -11.99 12.16 5.22
N PRO A 156 -11.37 12.80 6.23
CA PRO A 156 -10.36 13.80 5.98
C PRO A 156 -9.23 13.23 5.10
N PHE A 157 -8.83 13.98 4.08
CA PHE A 157 -7.74 13.59 3.20
C PHE A 157 -6.80 14.77 3.00
N LYS A 158 -5.54 14.61 3.38
CA LYS A 158 -4.52 15.67 3.31
C LYS A 158 -4.30 16.26 1.90
N TRP A 159 -4.67 15.49 0.86
CA TRP A 159 -4.56 15.88 -0.54
C TRP A 159 -5.88 16.40 -1.12
N ASP A 160 -6.92 16.56 -0.32
CA ASP A 160 -8.12 17.28 -0.72
C ASP A 160 -7.84 18.79 -0.66
N PRO A 161 -7.76 19.48 -1.80
CA PRO A 161 -7.47 20.91 -1.83
C PRO A 161 -8.61 21.76 -1.24
N SER A 162 -9.79 21.19 -1.00
CA SER A 162 -10.90 21.86 -0.29
C SER A 162 -10.78 21.74 1.24
N GLY A 163 -9.99 20.78 1.73
CA GLY A 163 -9.82 20.46 3.15
C GLY A 163 -8.53 21.02 3.76
N LEU A 164 -8.19 22.28 3.52
CA LEU A 164 -6.92 22.91 3.94
C LEU A 164 -6.82 23.52 5.36
N PRO A 165 -7.87 23.67 6.20
CA PRO A 165 -7.72 24.33 7.50
C PRO A 165 -6.62 23.76 8.42
N TRP A 166 -6.30 22.47 8.32
CA TRP A 166 -5.22 21.82 9.09
C TRP A 166 -3.84 22.43 8.81
N VAL A 167 -3.62 23.03 7.63
CA VAL A 167 -2.33 23.65 7.26
C VAL A 167 -1.99 24.82 8.18
N LYS A 168 -3.00 25.52 8.74
CA LYS A 168 -2.79 26.64 9.66
C LYS A 168 -2.01 26.25 10.92
N GLU A 169 -2.18 25.01 11.39
CA GLU A 169 -1.41 24.49 12.55
C GLU A 169 0.10 24.47 12.27
N TYR A 170 0.48 24.35 11.00
CA TYR A 170 1.86 24.25 10.54
C TYR A 170 2.39 25.56 9.94
N GLU A 171 1.63 26.65 9.98
CA GLU A 171 2.04 27.96 9.44
C GLU A 171 3.38 28.42 10.03
N HIS A 172 3.64 28.07 11.30
CA HIS A 172 4.89 28.35 11.99
C HIS A 172 6.15 27.73 11.35
N LEU A 173 6.01 26.70 10.50
CA LEU A 173 7.10 26.06 9.77
C LEU A 173 7.53 26.86 8.52
N PHE A 174 6.68 27.75 8.02
CA PHE A 174 6.93 28.54 6.79
C PHE A 174 7.63 29.88 7.07
N LYS A 175 8.38 29.99 8.17
CA LYS A 175 9.14 31.21 8.52
C LYS A 175 10.40 31.35 7.66
N GLY A 176 10.23 31.84 6.44
CA GLY A 176 11.29 32.31 5.55
C GLY A 176 10.72 33.39 4.61
N GLN A 177 11.49 34.46 4.34
CA GLN A 177 11.08 35.55 3.46
C GLN A 177 10.63 35.01 2.09
N GLN A 178 9.44 35.41 1.66
CA GLN A 178 9.10 35.47 0.23
C GLN A 178 9.86 36.62 -0.43
#